data_AF-A0A1H0YU47-F1
#
_entry.id   AF-A0A1H0YU47-F1
#
_cell.length_a   1.000
_cell.length_b   1.000
_cell.length_c   1.000
_cell.angle_alpha   90.00
_cell.angle_beta   90.00
_cell.angle_gamma   90.00
#
_symmetry.space_group_name_H-M   'P 1'
#
loop_
_entity.id
_entity.type
_entity.pdbx_description
1 polymer ?
#
loop_
_entity_poly.entity_id
_entity_poly.type
_entity_poly.pdbx_seq_one_letter_code
_entity_poly.pdbx_strand_id
1 'polypeptide(L)'
;MNFDQEGVGAFLDSLSQSFSSGFSSDQADKLAAAIEALPVEQTGNWEYGVTVNGKPERLVVVAFKDDIDAPDLAFYSSAELAARIQRQLESFAQAQGW
;
A
#
# COMPACT_ATOMS: atom_id res chain seq x y z
N MET A 1 5.83 -7.37 3.50
CA MET A 1 6.63 -6.67 4.54
C MET A 1 5.69 -6.50 5.68
N ASN A 2 6.12 -6.84 6.88
CA ASN A 2 5.30 -6.75 8.07
C ASN A 2 5.29 -5.27 8.50
N PHE A 3 4.12 -4.64 8.48
CA PHE A 3 3.93 -3.24 8.88
C PHE A 3 3.35 -3.23 10.29
N ASP A 4 3.76 -2.27 11.12
CA ASP A 4 2.88 -1.85 12.22
C ASP A 4 1.63 -1.20 11.64
N GLN A 5 0.47 -1.47 12.25
CA GLN A 5 -0.82 -0.92 11.84
C GLN A 5 -0.81 0.61 11.70
N GLU A 6 -0.08 1.32 12.57
CA GLU A 6 0.08 2.78 12.51
C GLU A 6 0.88 3.25 11.28
N GLY A 7 1.81 2.43 10.78
CA GLY A 7 2.64 2.76 9.62
C GLY A 7 1.95 2.50 8.28
N VAL A 8 0.90 1.68 8.24
CA VAL A 8 0.14 1.37 7.01
C VAL A 8 -0.45 2.64 6.41
N GLY A 9 -1.14 3.45 7.21
CA GLY A 9 -1.77 4.69 6.73
C GLY A 9 -0.76 5.68 6.16
N ALA A 10 0.34 5.92 6.89
CA ALA A 10 1.39 6.83 6.46
C ALA A 10 2.09 6.37 5.17
N PHE A 11 2.33 5.06 5.03
CA PHE A 11 2.89 4.51 3.80
C PHE A 11 1.92 4.67 2.62
N LEU A 12 0.64 4.35 2.79
CA LEU A 12 -0.36 4.45 1.73
C LEU A 12 -0.60 5.90 1.29
N ASP A 13 -0.58 6.86 2.22
CA ASP A 13 -0.66 8.28 1.87
C ASP A 13 0.58 8.71 1.05
N SER A 14 1.78 8.34 1.49
CA SER A 14 3.00 8.59 0.73
C SER A 14 2.94 7.96 -0.67
N LEU A 15 2.43 6.73 -0.75
CA LEU A 15 2.28 6.01 -2.01
C LEU A 15 1.28 6.71 -2.95
N SER A 16 0.22 7.32 -2.42
CA SER A 16 -0.75 8.09 -3.22
C SER A 16 -0.11 9.27 -3.96
N GLN A 17 0.92 9.87 -3.39
CA GLN A 17 1.66 10.99 -4.00
C GLN A 17 2.53 10.56 -5.19
N SER A 18 2.78 9.26 -5.34
CA SER A 18 3.53 8.69 -6.47
C SER A 18 2.69 8.51 -7.74
N PHE A 19 1.37 8.71 -7.65
CA PHE A 19 0.43 8.56 -8.77
C PHE A 19 -0.13 9.90 -9.23
N SER A 20 -0.26 10.07 -10.55
CA SER A 20 -0.90 11.27 -11.11
C SER A 20 -2.43 11.21 -11.02
N SER A 21 -3.00 10.00 -10.98
CA SER A 21 -4.44 9.74 -10.77
C SER A 21 -4.69 8.27 -10.42
N GLY A 22 -5.87 7.97 -9.89
CA GLY A 22 -6.37 6.60 -9.67
C GLY A 22 -6.08 5.98 -8.30
N PHE A 23 -5.20 6.60 -7.51
CA PHE A 23 -5.00 6.29 -6.09
C PHE A 23 -4.63 7.58 -5.35
N SER A 24 -5.64 8.26 -4.80
CA SER A 24 -5.51 9.54 -4.08
C SER A 24 -5.39 9.33 -2.56
N SER A 25 -5.02 10.37 -1.80
CA SER A 25 -5.01 10.30 -0.32
C SER A 25 -6.33 9.79 0.26
N ASP A 26 -7.50 10.24 -0.22
CA ASP A 26 -8.81 9.69 0.22
C ASP A 26 -8.95 8.17 -0.02
N GLN A 27 -8.37 7.64 -1.11
CA GLN A 27 -8.38 6.20 -1.38
C GLN A 27 -7.38 5.47 -0.48
N ALA A 28 -6.24 6.10 -0.17
CA ALA A 28 -5.26 5.59 0.80
C ALA A 28 -5.87 5.51 2.21
N ASP A 29 -6.56 6.55 2.67
CA ASP A 29 -7.28 6.57 3.96
C ASP A 29 -8.33 5.46 4.03
N LYS A 30 -9.15 5.32 2.98
CA LYS A 30 -10.14 4.24 2.88
C LYS A 30 -9.53 2.86 2.90
N LEU A 31 -8.41 2.68 2.21
CA LEU A 31 -7.68 1.42 2.18
C LEU A 31 -7.07 1.10 3.55
N ALA A 32 -6.46 2.08 4.22
CA ALA A 32 -5.90 1.92 5.55
C ALA A 32 -6.99 1.49 6.55
N ALA A 33 -8.15 2.15 6.54
CA ALA A 33 -9.29 1.77 7.38
C ALA A 33 -9.84 0.38 7.03
N ALA A 34 -9.84 0.00 5.75
CA ALA A 34 -10.27 -1.33 5.32
C ALA A 34 -9.30 -2.43 5.79
N ILE A 35 -7.99 -2.16 5.80
CA ILE A 35 -6.96 -3.06 6.33
C ILE A 35 -7.07 -3.16 7.85
N GLU A 36 -7.29 -2.05 8.54
CA GLU A 36 -7.52 -2.01 9.99
C GLU A 36 -8.73 -2.88 10.37
N ALA A 37 -9.81 -2.76 9.61
CA ALA A 37 -11.05 -3.49 9.82
C ALA A 37 -11.00 -4.98 9.39
N LEU A 38 -9.91 -5.45 8.76
CA LEU A 38 -9.76 -6.88 8.48
C LEU A 38 -9.77 -7.66 9.80
N PRO A 39 -10.48 -8.81 9.85
CA PRO A 39 -10.28 -9.76 10.93
C PRO A 39 -8.87 -10.36 10.89
N VAL A 40 -8.36 -10.78 12.04
CA VAL A 40 -7.09 -11.50 12.14
C VAL A 40 -7.17 -12.83 11.35
N GLU A 41 -6.05 -13.28 10.79
CA GLU A 41 -5.91 -14.43 9.89
C GLU A 41 -6.68 -14.32 8.56
N GLN A 42 -7.07 -13.11 8.16
CA GLN A 42 -7.76 -12.87 6.88
C GLN A 42 -6.91 -12.06 5.90
N THR A 43 -7.22 -12.27 4.62
CA THR A 43 -6.61 -11.54 3.51
C THR A 43 -7.62 -10.62 2.83
N GLY A 44 -7.30 -9.35 2.74
CA GLY A 44 -7.98 -8.38 1.88
C GLY A 44 -7.24 -8.17 0.57
N ASN A 45 -7.99 -7.95 -0.50
CA ASN A 45 -7.43 -7.58 -1.81
C ASN A 45 -8.21 -6.40 -2.38
N TRP A 46 -7.48 -5.39 -2.86
CA TRP A 46 -8.05 -4.19 -3.45
C TRP A 46 -7.32 -3.88 -4.74
N GLU A 47 -8.06 -3.45 -5.75
CA GLU A 47 -7.52 -3.14 -7.06
C GLU A 47 -7.83 -1.70 -7.45
N TYR A 48 -6.80 -1.03 -7.97
CA TYR A 48 -6.83 0.35 -8.41
C TYR A 48 -6.29 0.45 -9.83
N GLY A 49 -7.01 1.19 -10.68
CA GLY A 49 -6.50 1.66 -11.96
C GLY A 49 -5.78 2.98 -11.77
N VAL A 50 -4.44 2.95 -11.74
CA VAL A 50 -3.60 4.13 -11.49
C VAL A 50 -3.01 4.66 -12.79
N THR A 51 -2.60 5.93 -12.81
CA THR A 51 -1.83 6.51 -13.92
C THR A 51 -0.44 6.87 -13.46
N VAL A 52 0.56 6.27 -14.10
CA VAL A 52 1.98 6.45 -13.80
C VAL A 52 2.66 6.96 -15.06
N ASN A 53 3.30 8.14 -14.97
CA ASN A 53 3.97 8.78 -16.12
C ASN A 53 3.05 8.89 -17.37
N GLY A 54 1.76 9.14 -17.18
CA GLY A 54 0.77 9.26 -18.26
C GLY A 54 0.30 7.93 -18.87
N LYS A 55 0.71 6.78 -18.33
CA LYS A 55 0.24 5.45 -18.75
C LYS A 55 -0.73 4.86 -17.72
N PRO A 56 -1.86 4.28 -18.15
CA PRO A 56 -2.74 3.54 -17.26
C PRO A 56 -2.05 2.24 -16.83
N GLU A 57 -2.07 1.98 -15.53
CA GLU A 57 -1.50 0.80 -14.90
C GLU A 57 -2.46 0.22 -13.87
N ARG A 58 -2.29 -1.07 -13.59
CA ARG A 58 -3.04 -1.80 -12.57
C ARG A 58 -2.18 -1.93 -11.32
N LEU A 59 -2.74 -1.51 -10.19
CA LEU A 59 -2.16 -1.71 -8.86
C LEU A 59 -3.11 -2.59 -8.06
N VAL A 60 -2.62 -3.71 -7.56
CA VAL A 60 -3.34 -4.57 -6.61
C VAL A 60 -2.61 -4.50 -5.29
N VAL A 61 -3.34 -4.15 -4.23
CA VAL A 61 -2.86 -4.17 -2.85
C VAL A 61 -3.48 -5.37 -2.16
N VAL A 62 -2.63 -6.20 -1.57
CA VAL A 62 -3.04 -7.35 -0.77
C VAL A 62 -2.54 -7.11 0.64
N ALA A 63 -3.43 -7.21 1.62
CA ALA A 63 -3.09 -7.17 3.02
C ALA A 63 -3.47 -8.48 3.67
N PHE A 64 -2.56 -9.08 4.41
CA PHE A 64 -2.82 -10.23 5.26
C PHE A 64 -2.64 -9.79 6.71
N LYS A 65 -3.66 -9.95 7.53
CA LYS A 65 -3.59 -9.53 8.93
C LYS A 65 -3.18 -10.72 9.80
N ASP A 66 -1.87 -10.85 10.04
CA ASP A 66 -1.32 -11.95 10.86
C ASP A 66 -1.66 -11.74 12.35
N ASP A 67 -1.52 -10.50 12.85
CA ASP A 67 -1.91 -10.09 14.21
C ASP A 67 -2.71 -8.77 14.17
N ILE A 68 -3.31 -8.37 15.30
CA ILE A 68 -4.13 -7.15 15.42
C ILE A 68 -3.37 -5.91 14.97
N ASP A 69 -2.08 -5.85 15.31
CA ASP A 69 -1.23 -4.68 15.11
C ASP A 69 -0.20 -4.86 13.98
N ALA A 70 -0.20 -6.01 13.29
CA ALA A 70 0.86 -6.41 12.38
C ALA A 70 0.35 -6.94 11.01
N PRO A 71 -0.25 -6.08 10.16
CA PRO A 71 -0.60 -6.47 8.80
C PRO A 71 0.62 -6.60 7.88
N ASP A 72 0.66 -7.68 7.10
CA ASP A 72 1.59 -7.88 6.00
C ASP A 72 1.01 -7.31 4.70
N LEU A 73 1.73 -6.38 4.07
CA LEU A 73 1.35 -5.79 2.79
C LEU A 73 2.16 -6.36 1.63
N ALA A 74 1.45 -6.64 0.53
CA ALA A 74 1.99 -7.02 -0.77
C ALA A 74 1.36 -6.18 -1.90
N PHE A 75 2.18 -5.76 -2.85
CA PHE A 75 1.77 -4.93 -3.98
C PHE A 75 2.07 -5.64 -5.29
N TYR A 76 1.05 -5.83 -6.12
CA TYR A 76 1.18 -6.42 -7.44
C TYR A 76 0.87 -5.37 -8.51
N SER A 77 1.81 -5.16 -9.41
CA SER A 77 1.71 -4.20 -10.51
C SER A 77 2.66 -4.57 -11.65
N SER A 78 2.82 -3.68 -12.64
CA SER A 78 3.89 -3.84 -13.64
C SER A 78 5.27 -3.86 -12.98
N ALA A 79 6.28 -4.43 -13.65
CA ALA A 79 7.64 -4.47 -13.11
C ALA A 79 8.20 -3.07 -12.82
N GLU A 80 7.87 -2.08 -13.65
CA GLU A 80 8.32 -0.69 -13.48
C GLU A 80 7.68 -0.04 -12.23
N LEU A 81 6.38 -0.23 -12.03
CA LEU A 81 5.67 0.29 -10.87
C LEU A 81 6.07 -0.45 -9.58
N ALA A 82 6.18 -1.78 -9.62
CA ALA A 82 6.62 -2.59 -8.49
C ALA A 82 8.02 -2.16 -8.01
N ALA A 83 8.97 -1.91 -8.92
CA ALA A 83 10.30 -1.43 -8.57
C ALA A 83 10.30 0.01 -8.00
N ARG A 84 9.29 0.83 -8.32
CA ARG A 84 9.10 2.15 -7.70
C ARG A 84 8.53 2.02 -6.29
N ILE A 85 7.47 1.22 -6.14
CA ILE A 85 6.83 0.96 -4.84
C ILE A 85 7.85 0.34 -3.87
N GLN A 86 8.63 -0.64 -4.32
CA GLN A 86 9.68 -1.28 -3.53
C GLN A 86 10.69 -0.26 -3.00
N ARG A 87 11.21 0.63 -3.87
CA ARG A 87 12.16 1.68 -3.44
C ARG A 87 11.54 2.67 -2.45
N GLN A 88 10.27 3.00 -2.63
CA GLN A 88 9.54 3.88 -1.71
C GLN A 88 9.33 3.21 -0.36
N LEU A 89 9.01 1.91 -0.37
CA LEU A 89 8.84 1.07 0.82
C LEU A 89 10.17 0.91 1.58
N GLU A 90 11.28 0.67 0.89
CA GLU A 90 12.62 0.65 1.49
C GLU A 90 13.00 2.01 2.10
N SER A 91 12.71 3.10 1.38
CA SER A 91 12.98 4.47 1.89
C SER A 91 12.13 4.81 3.10
N PHE A 92 10.86 4.38 3.11
CA PHE A 92 9.95 4.57 4.23
C PHE A 92 10.39 3.77 5.46
N ALA A 93 10.75 2.49 5.27
CA ALA A 93 11.27 1.63 6.33
C ALA A 93 12.51 2.24 6.99
N GLN A 94 13.49 2.68 6.18
CA GLN A 94 14.69 3.36 6.68
C GLN A 94 14.37 4.64 7.45
N ALA A 95 13.38 5.42 7.00
CA ALA A 95 12.97 6.66 7.67
C ALA A 95 12.29 6.42 9.02
N GLN A 96 11.58 5.31 9.18
CA GLN A 96 10.92 4.90 10.43
C GLN A 96 11.85 4.12 11.37
N GLY A 97 13.04 3.72 10.91
CA GLY A 97 13.98 2.92 11.68
C GLY A 97 13.59 1.44 11.80
N TRP A 98 12.81 0.94 10.83
CA TRP A 98 12.47 -0.47 10.66
C TRP A 98 13.58 -1.24 9.93
#